data_AF-A0AAD2AZ74-F1
#
_entry.id   AF-A0AAD2AZ74-F1
#
_cell.length_a   1.000
_cell.length_b   1.000
_cell.length_c   1.000
_cell.angle_alpha   90.00
_cell.angle_beta   90.00
_cell.angle_gamma   90.00
#
_symmetry.space_group_name_H-M   'P 1'
#
loop_
_entity.id
_entity.type
_entity.pdbx_description
1 polymer ?
#
loop_
_entity_poly.entity_id
_entity_poly.type
_entity_poly.pdbx_seq_one_letter_code
_entity_poly.pdbx_strand_id
1 'polypeptide(L)'
;MTRTTEYRGFQIHVELVQISEDMFDVWFRIEGPMEPAGVAALGKRIKAHGGPFSRRWAHLVGEVAGRAAVDVILGPEDVPPATQEW
;
A
#
# COMPACT_ATOMS: atom_id res chain seq x y z
N MET A 1 -4.96 1.07 -14.70
CA MET A 1 -6.06 1.66 -13.90
C MET A 1 -5.47 2.15 -12.59
N THR A 2 -5.79 3.36 -12.13
CA THR A 2 -5.14 3.96 -10.97
C THR A 2 -6.16 4.33 -9.90
N ARG A 3 -5.85 4.05 -8.63
CA ARG A 3 -6.64 4.45 -7.46
C ARG A 3 -5.70 5.04 -6.42
N THR A 4 -6.10 6.16 -5.83
CA THR A 4 -5.37 6.79 -4.73
C THR A 4 -6.20 6.70 -3.46
N THR A 5 -5.57 6.35 -2.35
CA THR A 5 -6.19 6.35 -1.00
C THR A 5 -5.28 7.05 -0.02
N GLU A 6 -5.85 7.74 0.96
CA GLU A 6 -5.09 8.37 2.04
C GLU A 6 -5.05 7.46 3.27
N TYR A 7 -3.89 7.39 3.92
CA TYR A 7 -3.70 6.65 5.16
C TYR A 7 -2.63 7.31 6.03
N ARG A 8 -2.99 7.69 7.27
CA ARG A 8 -2.09 8.34 8.26
C ARG A 8 -1.32 9.55 7.71
N GLY A 9 -1.95 10.33 6.83
CA GLY A 9 -1.34 11.52 6.19
C GLY A 9 -0.48 11.23 4.96
N PHE A 10 -0.37 9.96 4.54
CA PHE A 10 0.29 9.56 3.30
C PHE A 10 -0.74 9.25 2.21
N GLN A 11 -0.37 9.54 0.96
CA GLN A 11 -1.10 9.14 -0.23
C GLN A 11 -0.51 7.83 -0.75
N ILE A 12 -1.37 6.84 -0.92
CA ILE A 12 -1.04 5.54 -1.52
C ILE A 12 -1.63 5.52 -2.92
N HIS A 13 -0.78 5.59 -3.93
CA HIS A 13 -1.16 5.46 -5.32
C HIS A 13 -1.01 4.00 -5.75
N VAL A 14 -2.10 3.35 -6.14
CA VAL A 14 -2.11 1.98 -6.65
C VAL A 14 -2.37 2.02 -8.14
N GLU A 15 -1.50 1.38 -8.91
CA GLU A 15 -1.60 1.23 -10.36
C GLU A 15 -1.70 -0.25 -10.73
N LEU A 16 -2.79 -0.59 -11.42
CA LEU A 16 -3.01 -1.92 -11.98
C LEU A 16 -2.60 -1.92 -13.46
N VAL A 17 -1.67 -2.82 -13.79
CA VAL A 17 -1.20 -3.08 -15.15
C VAL A 17 -1.77 -4.41 -15.61
N GLN A 18 -2.62 -4.39 -16.65
CA GLN A 18 -3.23 -5.61 -17.18
C GLN A 18 -2.17 -6.45 -17.90
N ILE A 19 -2.10 -7.74 -17.55
CA ILE A 19 -1.17 -8.71 -18.15
C ILE A 19 -1.92 -9.69 -19.06
N SER A 20 -3.13 -10.08 -18.68
CA SER A 20 -4.06 -10.85 -19.51
C SER A 20 -5.51 -10.48 -19.17
N GLU A 21 -6.49 -11.14 -19.78
CA GLU A 21 -7.91 -10.90 -19.49
C GLU A 21 -8.19 -10.99 -17.99
N ASP A 22 -8.68 -9.89 -17.41
CA ASP A 22 -8.99 -9.71 -15.99
C ASP A 22 -7.87 -10.01 -14.98
N MET A 23 -6.61 -10.11 -15.43
CA MET A 23 -5.44 -10.37 -14.58
C MET A 23 -4.45 -9.21 -14.62
N PHE A 24 -4.07 -8.71 -13.44
CA PHE A 24 -3.33 -7.47 -13.29
C PHE A 24 -2.11 -7.65 -12.38
N ASP A 25 -0.97 -7.12 -12.81
CA ASP A 25 0.13 -6.79 -11.91
C ASP A 25 -0.20 -5.53 -11.11
N VAL A 26 0.23 -5.49 -9.86
CA VAL A 26 -0.01 -4.37 -8.95
C VAL A 26 1.29 -3.63 -8.72
N TRP A 27 1.23 -2.32 -8.91
CA TRP A 27 2.27 -1.39 -8.53
C TRP A 27 1.71 -0.39 -7.55
N PHE A 28 2.53 0.09 -6.63
CA PHE A 28 2.14 1.16 -5.73
C PHE A 28 3.27 2.18 -5.52
N ARG A 29 2.90 3.40 -5.16
CA ARG A 29 3.81 4.48 -4.75
C ARG A 29 3.21 5.15 -3.53
N ILE A 30 4.07 5.50 -2.58
CA ILE A 30 3.67 6.21 -1.37
C ILE A 30 4.29 7.61 -1.41
N GLU A 31 3.47 8.61 -1.20
CA GLU A 31 3.85 10.01 -1.06
C GLU A 31 3.38 10.51 0.31
N GLY A 32 4.13 11.41 0.93
CA GLY A 32 3.76 11.92 2.25
C GLY A 32 4.53 13.17 2.64
N PRO A 33 4.15 13.80 3.76
CA PRO A 33 4.71 15.08 4.19
C PRO A 33 6.14 15.00 4.71
N MET A 34 6.69 13.79 4.88
CA MET A 34 8.02 13.55 5.41
C MET A 34 8.75 12.48 4.61
N GLU A 35 10.06 12.66 4.46
CA GLU A 35 11.00 11.68 3.93
C GLU A 35 11.92 11.23 5.08
N PRO A 36 11.57 10.16 5.83
CA PRO A 36 12.40 9.67 6.91
C PRO A 36 13.74 9.17 6.35
N ALA A 37 14.82 9.54 7.03
CA ALA A 37 16.16 9.08 6.67
C ALA A 37 16.20 7.54 6.65
N GLY A 38 16.72 6.97 5.56
CA GLY A 38 16.83 5.52 5.38
C GLY A 38 15.68 4.87 4.60
N VAL A 39 14.58 5.58 4.30
CA VAL A 39 13.48 5.03 3.49
C VAL A 39 13.66 5.39 2.02
N ALA A 40 14.44 4.57 1.30
CA ALA A 40 14.75 4.79 -0.12
C ALA A 40 13.58 4.59 -1.10
N ALA A 41 12.41 4.18 -0.58
CA ALA A 41 11.27 3.71 -1.34
C ALA A 41 10.14 4.75 -1.53
N LEU A 42 10.14 5.82 -0.73
CA LEU A 42 9.16 6.92 -0.87
C LEU A 42 9.26 7.60 -2.24
N GLY A 43 8.12 7.98 -2.80
CA GLY A 43 8.02 8.57 -4.14
C GLY A 43 8.39 7.63 -5.29
N LYS A 44 8.82 6.39 -5.01
CA LYS A 44 9.15 5.40 -6.04
C LYS A 44 8.00 4.44 -6.27
N ARG A 45 7.91 3.99 -7.51
CA ARG A 45 6.96 2.95 -7.92
C ARG A 45 7.53 1.58 -7.57
N ILE A 46 6.79 0.80 -6.80
CA ILE A 46 7.19 -0.51 -6.27
C ILE A 46 6.20 -1.56 -6.79
N LYS A 47 6.68 -2.72 -7.23
CA LYS A 47 5.83 -3.83 -7.64
C LYS A 47 5.42 -4.64 -6.41
N ALA A 48 4.13 -4.90 -6.24
CA ALA A 48 3.68 -5.93 -5.31
C ALA A 48 3.87 -7.30 -5.97
N HIS A 49 4.62 -8.18 -5.32
CA HIS A 49 4.93 -9.52 -5.82
C HIS A 49 3.79 -10.52 -5.55
N GLY A 50 3.79 -11.64 -6.29
CA GLY A 50 2.80 -12.72 -6.13
C GLY A 50 1.60 -12.67 -7.09
N GLY A 51 1.59 -11.72 -8.02
CA GLY A 51 0.57 -11.63 -9.07
C GLY A 51 0.86 -12.49 -10.31
N PRO A 52 0.07 -12.33 -11.39
CA PRO A 52 -1.02 -11.34 -11.51
C PRO A 52 -2.25 -11.71 -10.69
N PHE A 53 -3.08 -10.73 -10.36
CA PHE A 53 -4.31 -10.88 -9.54
C PHE A 53 -5.55 -10.49 -10.32
N SER A 54 -6.71 -11.03 -9.94
CA SER A 54 -7.99 -10.49 -10.43
C SER A 54 -8.20 -9.06 -9.93
N ARG A 55 -8.97 -8.24 -10.66
CA ARG A 55 -9.12 -6.79 -10.38
C ARG A 55 -9.42 -6.46 -8.91
N ARG A 56 -10.36 -7.18 -8.28
CA ARG A 56 -10.75 -6.95 -6.87
C ARG A 56 -9.58 -7.24 -5.92
N TRP A 57 -8.87 -8.35 -6.14
CA TRP A 57 -7.69 -8.70 -5.36
C TRP A 57 -6.54 -7.73 -5.60
N ALA A 58 -6.34 -7.31 -6.85
CA ALA A 58 -5.28 -6.37 -7.22
C ALA A 58 -5.42 -5.03 -6.46
N HIS A 59 -6.65 -4.50 -6.36
CA HIS A 59 -6.92 -3.32 -5.54
C HIS A 59 -6.70 -3.56 -4.05
N LEU A 60 -7.19 -4.67 -3.50
CA LEU A 60 -7.01 -5.00 -2.08
C LEU A 60 -5.53 -5.15 -1.71
N VAL A 61 -4.77 -5.90 -2.50
CA VAL A 61 -3.33 -6.12 -2.29
C VAL A 61 -2.57 -4.80 -2.33
N GLY A 62 -2.85 -3.93 -3.31
CA GLY A 62 -2.19 -2.62 -3.39
C GLY A 62 -2.48 -1.73 -2.18
N GLU A 63 -3.73 -1.72 -1.71
CA GLU A 63 -4.12 -0.94 -0.54
C GLU A 63 -3.48 -1.48 0.75
N VAL A 64 -3.53 -2.80 0.98
CA VAL A 64 -2.93 -3.43 2.16
C VAL A 64 -1.41 -3.27 2.18
N ALA A 65 -0.73 -3.49 1.05
CA ALA A 65 0.71 -3.32 0.94
C ALA A 65 1.13 -1.86 1.20
N GLY A 66 0.38 -0.90 0.66
CA GLY A 66 0.63 0.52 0.89
C GLY A 66 0.47 0.92 2.35
N ARG A 67 -0.60 0.49 3.02
CA ARG A 67 -0.84 0.78 4.44
C ARG A 67 0.24 0.15 5.33
N ALA A 68 0.57 -1.12 5.10
CA ALA A 68 1.63 -1.81 5.85
C ALA A 68 2.99 -1.10 5.70
N ALA A 69 3.32 -0.61 4.50
CA ALA A 69 4.54 0.16 4.30
C ALA A 69 4.52 1.52 5.04
N VAL A 70 3.37 2.20 5.11
CA VAL A 70 3.20 3.42 5.92
C VAL A 70 3.39 3.10 7.42
N ASP A 71 2.86 1.98 7.90
CA ASP A 71 3.04 1.59 9.31
C ASP A 71 4.48 1.23 9.65
N VAL A 72 5.24 0.67 8.70
CA VAL A 72 6.69 0.48 8.87
C VAL A 72 7.43 1.82 8.92
N ILE A 73 6.97 2.82 8.17
CA ILE A 73 7.56 4.17 8.16
C ILE A 73 7.29 4.92 9.47
N LEU A 74 6.05 4.90 9.94
CA LEU A 74 5.61 5.66 11.11
C LEU A 74 5.79 4.90 12.43
N GLY A 75 5.98 3.59 12.38
CA GLY A 75 5.82 2.70 13.52
C GLY A 75 4.35 2.35 13.78
N PRO A 76 4.11 1.33 14.63
CA PRO A 76 2.76 0.94 15.02
C PRO A 76 2.03 2.13 15.65
N GLU A 77 0.73 2.23 15.43
CA GLU A 77 -0.08 3.11 16.27
C GLU A 77 0.02 2.61 17.72
N ASP A 78 0.16 3.54 18.67
CA ASP A 78 0.07 3.26 20.10
C ASP A 78 -1.40 3.02 20.46
N VAL A 79 -1.96 1.96 19.87
CA VAL A 79 -3.29 1.46 20.17
C VAL A 79 -3.07 0.29 21.09
N PRO A 80 -3.34 0.44 22.41
CA PRO A 80 -3.33 -0.71 23.30
C PRO A 80 -4.28 -1.77 22.72
N PRO A 81 -3.92 -3.07 22.75
CA PRO A 81 -4.79 -4.11 22.23
C PRO A 81 -6.17 -3.93 22.85
N ALA A 82 -7.21 -3.97 22.02
CA ALA A 82 -8.59 -3.85 22.48
C ALA A 82 -8.75 -4.74 23.71
N THR A 83 -9.09 -4.14 24.85
CA THR A 83 -9.31 -4.89 26.09
C THR A 83 -10.34 -5.94 25.76
N GLN A 84 -9.90 -7.21 25.78
CA GLN A 84 -10.76 -8.33 25.50
C GLN A 84 -11.60 -8.51 26.77
N GLU A 85 -12.68 -7.74 26.86
CA GLU A 85 -13.74 -7.99 27.83
C GLU A 85 -14.45 -9.27 27.37
N TRP A 86 -14.07 -10.38 28.00
CA TRP A 86 -14.73 -11.68 27.88
C TRP A 86 -15.91 -11.75 28.85
#